data_AF-A0A379TCL5-F1
#
_entry.id   AF-A0A379TCL5-F1
#
_cell.length_a   1.000
_cell.length_b   1.000
_cell.length_c   1.000
_cell.angle_alpha   90.00
_cell.angle_beta   90.00
_cell.angle_gamma   90.00
#
_symmetry.space_group_name_H-M   'P 1'
#
loop_
_entity.id
_entity.type
_entity.pdbx_description
1 polymer ?
#
loop_
_entity_poly.entity_id
_entity_poly.type
_entity_poly.pdbx_seq_one_letter_code
_entity_poly.pdbx_strand_id
1 'polypeptide(L)'
;MKKYNTLAWELISHLWFLLVLVILTTVSIGIFTWFQKRQKTSKPRPAAISLAKLSLIFFLLGMAYAAIRRIIFIVYPAILSDGMFNFVVMQTLFYAPFFILGALAFIHPELKARFTTPSRGCTLGAAVAFIAYLLNQRYGSGDAWMYETESVITMVMGLWMVNVVFSLGHRLLNFQSARVTYFVNASLFIYLVHHPLTLFFGAYITPLISSNLIGFLCGLIFVIGIALILYEIHLRIPLLKFLFSGKPPVKRENRAAIG
;
A
#
# COMPACT_ATOMS: atom_id res chain seq x y z
N MET A 1 16.72 -26.32 -6.14
CA MET A 1 17.20 -25.08 -5.46
C MET A 1 16.87 -23.79 -6.20
N LYS A 2 17.09 -23.65 -7.52
CA LYS A 2 16.77 -22.39 -8.26
C LYS A 2 15.31 -21.91 -8.10
N LYS A 3 14.31 -22.79 -8.26
CA LYS A 3 12.87 -22.42 -8.13
C LYS A 3 12.48 -21.93 -6.73
N TYR A 4 13.06 -22.52 -5.67
CA TYR A 4 12.81 -22.09 -4.29
C TYR A 4 13.46 -20.75 -3.95
N ASN A 5 14.66 -20.48 -4.49
CA ASN A 5 15.31 -19.18 -4.34
C ASN A 5 14.54 -18.07 -5.06
N THR A 6 14.02 -18.34 -6.26
CA THR A 6 13.17 -17.38 -6.98
C THR A 6 11.87 -17.11 -6.23
N LEU A 7 11.21 -18.15 -5.70
CA LEU A 7 10.02 -18.00 -4.86
C LEU A 7 10.31 -17.20 -3.58
N ALA A 8 11.38 -17.53 -2.86
CA ALA A 8 11.76 -16.80 -1.65
C ALA A 8 12.08 -15.32 -1.95
N TRP A 9 12.75 -15.07 -3.08
CA TRP A 9 13.04 -13.72 -3.56
C TRP A 9 11.76 -12.96 -3.94
N GLU A 10 10.82 -13.59 -4.64
CA GLU A 10 9.52 -13.00 -4.96
C GLU A 10 8.71 -12.69 -3.68
N LEU A 11 8.71 -13.58 -2.69
CA LEU A 11 8.06 -13.36 -1.40
C LEU A 11 8.68 -12.17 -0.64
N ILE A 12 10.01 -12.14 -0.51
CA ILE A 12 10.71 -11.04 0.18
C ILE A 12 10.49 -9.74 -0.59
N SER A 13 10.54 -9.79 -1.92
CA SER A 13 10.30 -8.64 -2.76
C SER A 13 8.90 -8.08 -2.53
N HIS A 14 7.85 -8.92 -2.41
CA HIS A 14 6.47 -8.46 -2.14
C HIS A 14 6.30 -7.70 -0.82
N LEU A 15 7.18 -7.94 0.15
CA LEU A 15 7.21 -7.22 1.44
C LEU A 15 7.87 -5.83 1.32
N TRP A 16 8.26 -5.39 0.12
CA TRP A 16 8.87 -4.09 -0.13
C TRP A 16 8.03 -2.94 0.45
N PHE A 17 6.70 -3.06 0.45
CA PHE A 17 5.83 -2.04 1.02
C PHE A 17 6.05 -1.85 2.53
N LEU A 18 6.22 -2.94 3.29
CA LEU A 18 6.51 -2.86 4.73
C LEU A 18 7.87 -2.20 4.98
N LEU A 19 8.87 -2.53 4.16
CA LEU A 19 10.18 -1.90 4.21
C LEU A 19 10.08 -0.38 3.98
N VAL A 20 9.37 0.04 2.93
CA VAL A 20 9.14 1.47 2.64
C VAL A 20 8.45 2.16 3.82
N LEU A 21 7.45 1.53 4.43
CA LEU A 21 6.73 2.08 5.57
C LEU A 21 7.64 2.24 6.80
N VAL A 22 8.52 1.27 7.07
CA VAL A 22 9.53 1.35 8.15
C VAL A 22 10.51 2.49 7.88
N ILE A 23 11.02 2.63 6.64
CA ILE A 23 11.95 3.70 6.26
C ILE A 23 11.27 5.06 6.46
N LEU A 24 10.09 5.28 5.87
CA LEU A 24 9.36 6.54 5.96
C LEU A 24 9.03 6.92 7.40
N THR A 25 8.63 5.94 8.23
CA THR A 25 8.33 6.17 9.64
C THR A 25 9.58 6.57 10.43
N THR A 26 10.69 5.85 10.24
CA THR A 26 11.96 6.11 10.95
C THR A 26 12.53 7.48 10.58
N VAL A 27 12.56 7.80 9.28
CA VAL A 27 12.99 9.11 8.77
C VAL A 27 12.08 10.21 9.31
N SER A 28 10.76 10.01 9.33
CA SER A 28 9.81 10.99 9.85
C SER A 28 10.00 11.27 11.34
N ILE A 29 10.30 10.26 12.16
CA ILE A 29 10.64 10.44 13.58
C ILE A 29 11.92 11.27 13.73
N GLY A 30 12.95 10.98 12.93
CA GLY A 30 14.20 11.74 12.93
C GLY A 30 13.98 13.22 12.55
N ILE A 31 13.21 13.47 11.50
CA ILE A 31 12.86 14.82 11.05
C ILE A 31 12.02 15.55 12.12
N PHE A 32 11.02 14.88 12.70
CA PHE A 32 10.12 15.48 13.68
C PHE A 32 10.84 15.83 14.99
N THR A 33 11.71 14.96 15.49
CA THR A 33 12.54 15.22 16.68
C THR A 33 13.50 16.37 16.44
N TRP A 34 14.07 16.48 15.24
CA TRP A 34 14.91 17.60 14.83
C TRP A 34 14.14 18.93 14.76
N PHE A 35 12.94 18.93 14.17
CA PHE A 35 12.09 20.13 14.10
C PHE A 35 11.58 20.58 15.47
N GLN A 36 11.14 19.64 16.33
CA GLN A 36 10.72 19.96 17.70
C GLN A 36 11.86 20.60 18.51
N LYS A 37 13.10 20.17 18.30
CA LYS A 37 14.28 20.78 18.94
C LYS A 37 14.57 22.19 18.44
N ARG A 38 14.02 22.59 17.29
CA ARG A 38 14.27 23.88 16.62
C ARG A 38 13.07 24.84 16.61
N GLN A 39 11.87 24.43 16.99
CA GLN A 39 10.68 25.30 16.94
C GLN A 39 10.35 25.97 18.27
N LYS A 40 10.48 27.30 18.30
CA LYS A 40 9.65 28.19 19.11
C LYS A 40 8.37 28.47 18.32
N THR A 41 7.23 28.17 18.92
CA THR A 41 5.86 28.57 18.57
C THR A 41 5.66 29.29 17.23
N SER A 42 5.07 28.58 16.28
CA SER A 42 4.15 29.16 15.30
C SER A 42 3.20 28.04 14.88
N LYS A 43 1.89 28.25 15.05
CA LYS A 43 0.85 27.38 14.47
C LYS A 43 0.46 27.99 13.13
N PRO A 44 1.00 27.55 11.98
CA PRO A 44 0.38 27.89 10.72
C PRO A 44 -0.91 27.09 10.63
N ARG A 45 -2.04 27.78 10.60
CA ARG A 45 -3.32 27.21 10.18
C ARG A 45 -3.16 26.89 8.69
N PRO A 46 -3.13 25.61 8.26
CA PRO A 46 -2.98 25.35 6.84
C PRO A 46 -4.20 25.89 6.13
N ALA A 47 -3.99 26.68 5.07
CA ALA A 47 -5.06 27.04 4.16
C ALA A 47 -5.73 25.74 3.67
N ALA A 48 -7.06 25.69 3.65
CA ALA A 48 -7.79 24.50 3.26
C ALA A 48 -7.45 24.08 1.82
N ILE A 49 -6.55 23.11 1.64
CA ILE A 49 -6.04 22.69 0.33
C ILE A 49 -7.14 21.91 -0.42
N SER A 50 -7.61 22.44 -1.55
CA SER A 50 -8.61 21.77 -2.41
C SER A 50 -8.06 20.51 -3.07
N LEU A 51 -8.95 19.56 -3.39
CA LEU A 51 -8.59 18.35 -4.15
C LEU A 51 -7.96 18.70 -5.51
N ALA A 52 -8.37 19.82 -6.12
CA ALA A 52 -7.75 20.33 -7.35
C ALA A 52 -6.29 20.76 -7.12
N LYS A 53 -6.02 21.51 -6.04
CA LYS A 53 -4.65 21.89 -5.66
C LYS A 53 -3.80 20.65 -5.34
N LEU A 54 -4.37 19.67 -4.62
CA LEU A 54 -3.69 18.39 -4.37
C LEU A 54 -3.41 17.64 -5.68
N SER A 55 -4.34 17.61 -6.61
CA SER A 55 -4.15 16.96 -7.91
C SER A 55 -3.00 17.62 -8.70
N LEU A 56 -2.91 18.96 -8.68
CA LEU A 56 -1.79 19.68 -9.28
C LEU A 56 -0.46 19.35 -8.60
N ILE A 57 -0.43 19.33 -7.25
CA ILE A 57 0.77 18.96 -6.49
C ILE A 57 1.22 17.55 -6.86
N PHE A 58 0.32 16.58 -6.86
CA PHE A 58 0.63 15.19 -7.20
C PHE A 58 1.04 15.04 -8.67
N PHE A 59 0.47 15.82 -9.58
CA PHE A 59 0.90 15.86 -10.97
C PHE A 59 2.35 16.38 -11.10
N LEU A 60 2.68 17.50 -10.45
CA LEU A 60 4.04 18.05 -10.43
C LEU A 60 5.05 17.08 -9.79
N LEU A 61 4.67 16.43 -8.69
CA LEU A 61 5.50 15.41 -8.04
C LEU A 61 5.70 14.18 -8.92
N GLY A 62 4.66 13.75 -9.63
CA GLY A 62 4.76 12.69 -10.64
C GLY A 62 5.74 13.05 -11.75
N MET A 63 5.67 14.28 -12.28
CA MET A 63 6.62 14.74 -13.29
C MET A 63 8.06 14.85 -12.75
N ALA A 64 8.23 15.33 -11.51
CA ALA A 64 9.54 15.38 -10.87
C ALA A 64 10.13 13.97 -10.67
N TYR A 65 9.31 13.02 -10.23
CA TYR A 65 9.71 11.61 -10.12
C TYR A 65 10.08 11.01 -11.48
N ALA A 66 9.26 11.25 -12.52
CA ALA A 66 9.54 10.83 -13.88
C ALA A 66 10.87 11.39 -14.40
N ALA A 67 11.13 12.68 -14.15
CA ALA A 67 12.39 13.33 -14.51
C ALA A 67 13.59 12.72 -13.77
N ILE A 68 13.48 12.48 -12.45
CA ILE A 68 14.53 11.81 -11.66
C ILE A 68 14.82 10.42 -12.23
N ARG A 69 13.77 9.62 -12.47
CA ARG A 69 13.91 8.30 -13.07
C ARG A 69 14.60 8.37 -14.44
N ARG A 70 14.19 9.32 -15.30
CA ARG A 70 14.78 9.50 -16.63
C ARG A 70 16.24 9.92 -16.58
N ILE A 71 16.60 10.82 -15.65
CA ILE A 71 17.99 11.22 -15.43
C ILE A 71 18.83 10.01 -15.01
N ILE A 72 18.35 9.20 -14.07
CA ILE A 72 19.04 7.98 -13.64
C ILE A 72 19.19 7.01 -14.80
N PHE A 73 18.16 6.83 -15.63
CA PHE A 73 18.21 5.97 -16.80
C PHE A 73 19.28 6.41 -17.82
N ILE A 74 19.43 7.73 -18.02
CA ILE A 74 20.44 8.29 -18.93
C ILE A 74 21.86 8.17 -18.34
N VAL A 75 22.03 8.45 -17.04
CA VAL A 75 23.34 8.53 -16.39
C VAL A 75 23.87 7.15 -15.99
N TYR A 76 23.03 6.31 -15.40
CA TYR A 76 23.43 5.01 -14.90
C TYR A 76 22.26 4.01 -14.92
N PRO A 77 21.90 3.45 -16.10
CA PRO A 77 20.72 2.60 -16.25
C PRO A 77 20.78 1.32 -15.40
N ALA A 78 21.98 0.80 -15.14
CA ALA A 78 22.17 -0.44 -14.38
C ALA A 78 21.59 -0.36 -12.95
N ILE A 79 21.55 0.83 -12.33
CA ILE A 79 20.99 0.99 -10.98
C ILE A 79 19.47 0.83 -10.96
N LEU A 80 18.78 1.12 -12.07
CA LEU A 80 17.34 0.90 -12.19
C LEU A 80 17.00 -0.58 -12.36
N SER A 81 17.98 -1.43 -12.68
CA SER A 81 17.83 -2.89 -12.66
C SER A 81 18.11 -3.48 -11.27
N ASP A 82 18.67 -2.72 -10.34
CA ASP A 82 18.92 -3.16 -8.97
C ASP A 82 17.61 -3.13 -8.15
N GLY A 83 17.19 -4.30 -7.67
CA GLY A 83 15.96 -4.43 -6.89
C GLY A 83 16.00 -3.69 -5.56
N MET A 84 17.16 -3.65 -4.88
CA MET A 84 17.31 -2.94 -3.61
C MET A 84 17.25 -1.43 -3.79
N PHE A 85 17.91 -0.90 -4.81
CA PHE A 85 17.79 0.53 -5.15
C PHE A 85 16.34 0.90 -5.46
N ASN A 86 15.63 0.09 -6.26
CA ASN A 86 14.23 0.36 -6.54
C ASN A 86 13.36 0.31 -5.28
N PHE A 87 13.46 -0.74 -4.45
CA PHE A 87 12.62 -0.89 -3.26
C PHE A 87 12.95 0.12 -2.16
N VAL A 88 14.22 0.44 -1.94
CA VAL A 88 14.65 1.34 -0.85
C VAL A 88 14.55 2.80 -1.26
N VAL A 89 14.95 3.15 -2.49
CA VAL A 89 15.06 4.56 -2.92
C VAL A 89 13.86 4.96 -3.76
N MET A 90 13.65 4.30 -4.91
CA MET A 90 12.63 4.74 -5.87
C MET A 90 11.21 4.60 -5.31
N GLN A 91 10.88 3.48 -4.67
CA GLN A 91 9.58 3.28 -4.04
C GLN A 91 9.38 4.24 -2.85
N THR A 92 10.38 4.41 -1.99
CA THR A 92 10.30 5.39 -0.89
C THR A 92 10.04 6.80 -1.40
N LEU A 93 10.73 7.21 -2.47
CA LEU A 93 10.55 8.52 -3.09
C LEU A 93 9.14 8.66 -3.71
N PHE A 94 8.66 7.63 -4.39
CA PHE A 94 7.33 7.62 -5.00
C PHE A 94 6.20 7.68 -3.97
N TYR A 95 6.34 6.95 -2.85
CA TYR A 95 5.30 6.85 -1.82
C TYR A 95 5.38 7.93 -0.72
N ALA A 96 6.49 8.66 -0.62
CA ALA A 96 6.64 9.74 0.36
C ALA A 96 5.50 10.78 0.31
N PRO A 97 5.04 11.28 -0.86
CA PRO A 97 3.91 12.21 -0.93
C PRO A 97 2.62 11.63 -0.34
N PHE A 98 2.33 10.36 -0.59
CA PHE A 98 1.15 9.68 -0.04
C PHE A 98 1.25 9.49 1.46
N PHE A 99 2.44 9.13 1.96
CA PHE A 99 2.69 9.00 3.39
C PHE A 99 2.50 10.33 4.12
N ILE A 100 3.07 11.42 3.59
CA ILE A 100 2.89 12.78 4.12
C ILE A 100 1.42 13.18 4.07
N LEU A 101 0.73 12.93 2.96
CA LEU A 101 -0.70 13.20 2.83
C LEU A 101 -1.52 12.44 3.88
N GLY A 102 -1.19 11.18 4.15
CA GLY A 102 -1.81 10.37 5.20
C GLY A 102 -1.59 10.97 6.60
N ALA A 103 -0.36 11.38 6.91
CA ALA A 103 -0.03 12.06 8.16
C ALA A 103 -0.77 13.39 8.32
N LEU A 104 -0.84 14.21 7.26
CA LEU A 104 -1.59 15.46 7.24
C LEU A 104 -3.09 15.23 7.41
N ALA A 105 -3.66 14.20 6.77
CA ALA A 105 -5.06 13.84 6.93
C ALA A 105 -5.35 13.36 8.37
N PHE A 106 -4.40 12.73 9.05
CA PHE A 106 -4.53 12.36 10.46
C PHE A 106 -4.57 13.61 11.37
N ILE A 107 -3.75 14.62 11.08
CA ILE A 107 -3.65 15.85 11.89
C ILE A 107 -4.80 16.82 11.60
N HIS A 108 -5.28 16.89 10.36
CA HIS A 108 -6.25 17.88 9.89
C HIS A 108 -7.61 17.23 9.54
N PRO A 109 -8.64 17.36 10.40
CA PRO A 109 -9.96 16.76 10.17
C PRO A 109 -10.62 17.22 8.87
N GLU A 110 -10.42 18.47 8.45
CA GLU A 110 -10.95 19.00 7.19
C GLU A 110 -10.38 18.28 5.96
N LEU A 111 -9.10 17.91 6.01
CA LEU A 111 -8.45 17.17 4.94
C LEU A 111 -8.93 15.72 4.92
N LYS A 112 -9.03 15.09 6.10
CA LYS A 112 -9.63 13.75 6.24
C LYS A 112 -11.04 13.69 5.67
N ALA A 113 -11.88 14.67 6.02
CA ALA A 113 -13.27 14.74 5.58
C ALA A 113 -13.37 14.69 4.05
N ARG A 114 -12.49 15.39 3.33
CA ARG A 114 -12.46 15.42 1.87
C ARG A 114 -12.17 14.06 1.24
N PHE A 115 -11.43 13.18 1.90
CA PHE A 115 -11.17 11.82 1.41
C PHE A 115 -12.23 10.82 1.83
N THR A 116 -12.95 11.08 2.93
CA THR A 116 -14.07 10.22 3.38
C THR A 116 -15.41 10.59 2.74
N THR A 117 -15.54 11.78 2.13
CA THR A 117 -16.71 12.18 1.35
C THR A 117 -16.54 11.82 -0.13
N PRO A 118 -17.49 11.09 -0.75
CA PRO A 118 -17.39 10.73 -2.16
C PRO A 118 -17.33 11.97 -3.06
N SER A 119 -16.32 12.04 -3.93
CA SER A 119 -16.17 13.12 -4.91
C SER A 119 -16.38 12.59 -6.33
N ARG A 120 -17.41 13.10 -7.03
CA ARG A 120 -17.67 12.75 -8.44
C ARG A 120 -16.47 13.03 -9.34
N GLY A 121 -15.75 14.13 -9.09
CA GLY A 121 -14.54 14.49 -9.83
C GLY A 121 -13.41 13.49 -9.64
N CYS A 122 -13.23 12.97 -8.42
CA CYS A 122 -12.23 11.93 -8.16
C CYS A 122 -12.63 10.58 -8.78
N THR A 123 -13.92 10.22 -8.76
CA THR A 123 -14.38 8.99 -9.41
C THR A 123 -14.17 9.04 -10.93
N LEU A 124 -14.58 10.12 -11.58
CA LEU A 124 -14.36 10.31 -13.02
C LEU A 124 -12.87 10.41 -13.35
N GLY A 125 -12.10 11.17 -12.57
CA GLY A 125 -10.65 11.27 -12.72
C GLY A 125 -9.95 9.92 -12.60
N ALA A 126 -10.30 9.12 -11.59
CA ALA A 126 -9.75 7.77 -11.41
C ALA A 126 -10.09 6.86 -12.60
N ALA A 127 -11.32 6.90 -13.12
CA ALA A 127 -11.70 6.14 -14.30
C ALA A 127 -10.90 6.56 -15.55
N VAL A 128 -10.75 7.87 -15.79
CA VAL A 128 -9.96 8.40 -16.90
C VAL A 128 -8.49 8.04 -16.75
N ALA A 129 -7.91 8.17 -15.56
CA ALA A 129 -6.52 7.78 -15.30
C ALA A 129 -6.31 6.27 -15.46
N PHE A 130 -7.28 5.45 -15.06
CA PHE A 130 -7.23 4.02 -15.27
C PHE A 130 -7.26 3.66 -16.76
N ILE A 131 -8.11 4.32 -17.56
CA ILE A 131 -8.09 4.17 -19.03
C ILE A 131 -6.73 4.62 -19.59
N ALA A 132 -6.20 5.76 -19.15
CA ALA A 132 -4.89 6.24 -19.57
C ALA A 132 -3.76 5.26 -19.21
N TYR A 133 -3.82 4.64 -18.02
CA TYR A 133 -2.90 3.58 -17.61
C TYR A 133 -2.98 2.37 -18.53
N LEU A 134 -4.18 1.89 -18.85
CA LEU A 134 -4.37 0.77 -19.79
C LEU A 134 -3.86 1.10 -21.20
N LEU A 135 -4.11 2.32 -21.69
CA LEU A 135 -3.62 2.78 -22.98
C LEU A 135 -2.09 2.86 -22.99
N ASN A 136 -1.48 3.38 -21.92
CA ASN A 136 -0.02 3.43 -21.77
C ASN A 136 0.59 2.02 -21.73
N GLN A 137 -0.04 1.07 -21.05
CA GLN A 137 0.41 -0.33 -21.01
C GLN A 137 0.27 -1.03 -22.37
N ARG A 138 -0.77 -0.70 -23.15
CA ARG A 138 -1.03 -1.34 -24.45
C ARG A 138 -0.19 -0.76 -25.58
N TYR A 139 0.02 0.55 -25.60
CA TYR A 139 0.64 1.28 -26.71
C TYR A 139 2.00 1.90 -26.37
N GLY A 140 2.38 1.93 -25.09
CA GLY A 140 3.62 2.54 -24.63
C GLY A 140 4.84 1.63 -24.75
N SER A 141 4.72 0.38 -25.22
CA SER A 141 5.84 -0.55 -25.35
C SER A 141 6.87 -0.06 -26.38
N GLY A 142 8.06 0.32 -25.90
CA GLY A 142 9.20 0.80 -26.71
C GLY A 142 10.15 1.74 -25.93
N ASP A 143 11.24 2.19 -26.57
CA ASP A 143 12.30 3.07 -26.02
C ASP A 143 11.86 4.52 -25.68
N ALA A 144 10.55 4.80 -25.69
CA ALA A 144 10.03 6.15 -25.57
C ALA A 144 9.97 6.64 -24.11
N TRP A 145 8.80 6.55 -23.48
CA TRP A 145 8.46 7.26 -22.24
C TRP A 145 7.45 6.49 -21.38
N MET A 146 7.36 5.17 -21.56
CA MET A 146 6.32 4.34 -20.94
C MET A 146 6.31 4.49 -19.43
N TYR A 147 7.47 4.33 -18.79
CA TYR A 147 7.62 4.32 -17.35
C TYR A 147 7.47 5.72 -16.74
N GLU A 148 7.95 6.74 -17.43
CA GLU A 148 7.81 8.14 -17.03
C GLU A 148 6.32 8.53 -17.05
N THR A 149 5.64 8.23 -18.15
CA THR A 149 4.20 8.48 -18.32
C THR A 149 3.40 7.69 -17.29
N GLU A 150 3.73 6.43 -17.09
CA GLU A 150 3.09 5.57 -16.08
C GLU A 150 3.22 6.14 -14.67
N SER A 151 4.40 6.65 -14.32
CA SER A 151 4.63 7.20 -12.98
C SER A 151 3.78 8.45 -12.71
N VAL A 152 3.59 9.33 -13.70
CA VAL A 152 2.71 10.49 -13.60
C VAL A 152 1.25 10.06 -13.48
N ILE A 153 0.81 9.16 -14.35
CA ILE A 153 -0.56 8.61 -14.34
C ILE A 153 -0.85 7.99 -12.97
N THR A 154 0.05 7.13 -12.49
CA THR A 154 -0.14 6.38 -11.23
C THR A 154 -0.13 7.30 -10.02
N MET A 155 0.71 8.35 -10.00
CA MET A 155 0.74 9.34 -8.92
C MET A 155 -0.61 10.05 -8.77
N VAL A 156 -1.17 10.54 -9.89
CA VAL A 156 -2.45 11.26 -9.89
C VAL A 156 -3.63 10.30 -9.68
N MET A 157 -3.61 9.14 -10.34
CA MET A 157 -4.59 8.07 -10.15
C MET A 157 -4.66 7.65 -8.69
N GLY A 158 -3.51 7.47 -8.03
CA GLY A 158 -3.40 7.12 -6.63
C GLY A 158 -4.14 8.11 -5.74
N LEU A 159 -3.95 9.42 -5.96
CA LEU A 159 -4.64 10.46 -5.19
C LEU A 159 -6.16 10.37 -5.33
N TRP A 160 -6.67 10.19 -6.55
CA TRP A 160 -8.11 10.07 -6.80
C TRP A 160 -8.68 8.76 -6.26
N MET A 161 -7.94 7.67 -6.38
CA MET A 161 -8.30 6.36 -5.83
C MET A 161 -8.35 6.37 -4.30
N VAL A 162 -7.51 7.16 -3.62
CA VAL A 162 -7.63 7.35 -2.17
C VAL A 162 -9.01 7.90 -1.81
N ASN A 163 -9.54 8.90 -2.53
CA ASN A 163 -10.91 9.38 -2.28
C ASN A 163 -11.95 8.28 -2.56
N VAL A 164 -11.85 7.58 -3.70
CA VAL A 164 -12.81 6.53 -4.07
C VAL A 164 -12.84 5.42 -3.01
N VAL A 165 -11.68 4.88 -2.64
CA VAL A 165 -11.56 3.77 -1.70
C VAL A 165 -11.91 4.20 -0.27
N PHE A 166 -11.43 5.36 0.19
CA PHE A 166 -11.67 5.79 1.56
C PHE A 166 -13.11 6.23 1.77
N SER A 167 -13.73 6.90 0.80
CA SER A 167 -15.14 7.28 0.92
C SER A 167 -16.07 6.08 0.85
N LEU A 168 -15.77 5.10 -0.01
CA LEU A 168 -16.51 3.85 -0.09
C LEU A 168 -16.32 3.01 1.19
N GLY A 169 -15.08 2.86 1.67
CA GLY A 169 -14.78 2.17 2.92
C GLY A 169 -15.44 2.84 4.12
N HIS A 170 -15.43 4.17 4.19
CA HIS A 170 -16.10 4.92 5.24
C HIS A 170 -17.63 4.72 5.19
N ARG A 171 -18.23 4.60 4.01
CA ARG A 171 -19.67 4.36 3.89
C ARG A 171 -20.07 2.91 4.17
N LEU A 172 -19.26 1.95 3.74
CA LEU A 172 -19.59 0.52 3.76
C LEU A 172 -19.03 -0.24 4.96
N LEU A 173 -18.00 0.26 5.64
CA LEU A 173 -17.28 -0.49 6.68
C LEU A 173 -17.14 0.29 8.00
N ASN A 174 -17.56 1.55 8.06
CA ASN A 174 -17.49 2.36 9.28
C ASN A 174 -18.67 2.10 10.24
N PHE A 175 -18.92 0.83 10.54
CA PHE A 175 -19.87 0.41 11.57
C PHE A 175 -19.18 -0.58 12.52
N GLN A 176 -19.60 -0.57 13.78
CA GLN A 176 -19.07 -1.48 14.79
C GLN A 176 -19.65 -2.88 14.56
N SER A 177 -18.86 -3.77 13.94
CA SER A 177 -19.24 -5.17 13.72
C SER A 177 -18.10 -6.09 14.09
N ALA A 178 -18.41 -7.15 14.83
CA ALA A 178 -17.45 -8.20 15.17
C ALA A 178 -16.78 -8.81 13.93
N ARG A 179 -17.51 -8.90 12.80
CA ARG A 179 -16.97 -9.41 11.53
C ARG A 179 -15.96 -8.45 10.92
N VAL A 180 -16.26 -7.15 10.90
CA VAL A 180 -15.33 -6.13 10.38
C VAL A 180 -14.06 -6.11 11.23
N THR A 181 -14.20 -6.11 12.56
CA THR A 181 -13.05 -6.17 13.49
C THR A 181 -12.23 -7.44 13.30
N TYR A 182 -12.88 -8.59 13.09
CA TYR A 182 -12.20 -9.86 12.79
C TYR A 182 -11.35 -9.75 11.52
N PHE A 183 -11.92 -9.29 10.40
CA PHE A 183 -11.19 -9.14 9.14
C PHE A 183 -10.08 -8.10 9.21
N VAL A 184 -10.27 -7.00 9.95
CA VAL A 184 -9.23 -6.01 10.20
C VAL A 184 -8.06 -6.65 10.97
N ASN A 185 -8.32 -7.45 12.01
CA ASN A 185 -7.28 -8.15 12.74
C ASN A 185 -6.59 -9.24 11.90
N ALA A 186 -7.32 -9.92 11.03
CA ALA A 186 -6.78 -10.94 10.13
C ALA A 186 -5.96 -10.34 8.97
N SER A 187 -6.19 -9.07 8.63
CA SER A 187 -5.68 -8.44 7.40
C SER A 187 -4.15 -8.51 7.25
N LEU A 188 -3.38 -8.27 8.31
CA LEU A 188 -1.92 -8.37 8.27
C LEU A 188 -1.45 -9.80 8.01
N PHE A 189 -2.08 -10.78 8.65
CA PHE A 189 -1.75 -12.19 8.44
C PHE A 189 -2.10 -12.61 7.00
N ILE A 190 -3.30 -12.25 6.53
CA ILE A 190 -3.73 -12.49 5.15
C ILE A 190 -2.74 -11.82 4.17
N TYR A 191 -2.31 -10.59 4.45
CA TYR A 191 -1.30 -9.89 3.64
C TYR A 191 0.02 -10.66 3.55
N LEU A 192 0.45 -11.35 4.60
CA LEU A 192 1.70 -12.13 4.57
C LEU A 192 1.56 -13.43 3.78
N VAL A 193 0.42 -14.11 3.88
CA VAL A 193 0.25 -15.45 3.29
C VAL A 193 -0.38 -15.44 1.91
N HIS A 194 -1.12 -14.39 1.53
CA HIS A 194 -1.89 -14.39 0.26
C HIS A 194 -0.98 -14.55 -0.95
N HIS A 195 0.16 -13.85 -1.01
CA HIS A 195 1.05 -13.89 -2.18
C HIS A 195 1.66 -15.29 -2.42
N PRO A 196 2.24 -15.97 -1.41
CA PRO A 196 2.67 -17.37 -1.57
C PRO A 196 1.53 -18.29 -2.03
N LEU A 197 0.31 -18.11 -1.49
CA LEU A 197 -0.86 -18.90 -1.90
C LEU A 197 -1.28 -18.61 -3.34
N THR A 198 -1.23 -17.35 -3.78
CA THR A 198 -1.52 -16.94 -5.16
C THR A 198 -0.48 -17.51 -6.13
N LEU A 199 0.81 -17.47 -5.78
CA LEU A 199 1.87 -18.07 -6.60
C LEU A 199 1.70 -19.59 -6.70
N PHE A 200 1.37 -20.26 -5.59
CA PHE A 200 1.07 -21.68 -5.59
C PHE A 200 -0.14 -22.00 -6.48
N PHE A 201 -1.24 -21.26 -6.33
CA PHE A 201 -2.43 -21.43 -7.14
C PHE A 201 -2.12 -21.19 -8.64
N GLY A 202 -1.42 -20.11 -8.96
CA GLY A 202 -1.05 -19.74 -10.32
C GLY A 202 -0.12 -20.76 -10.99
N ALA A 203 0.84 -21.30 -10.25
CA ALA A 203 1.82 -22.24 -10.80
C ALA A 203 1.28 -23.67 -10.95
N TYR A 204 0.36 -24.11 -10.09
CA TYR A 204 -0.04 -25.52 -10.01
C TYR A 204 -1.52 -25.78 -10.32
N ILE A 205 -2.42 -24.81 -10.08
CA ILE A 205 -3.87 -25.01 -10.21
C ILE A 205 -4.42 -24.29 -11.44
N THR A 206 -4.03 -23.02 -11.68
CA THR A 206 -4.49 -22.24 -12.84
C THR A 206 -4.26 -22.94 -14.18
N PRO A 207 -3.12 -23.62 -14.45
CA PRO A 207 -2.91 -24.30 -15.73
C PRO A 207 -3.90 -25.43 -16.01
N LEU A 208 -4.61 -25.92 -14.99
CA LEU A 208 -5.62 -26.98 -15.10
C LEU A 208 -7.03 -26.43 -15.42
N ILE A 209 -7.21 -25.10 -15.42
CA ILE A 209 -8.52 -24.45 -15.59
C ILE A 209 -8.52 -23.67 -16.91
N SER A 210 -9.33 -24.10 -17.87
CA SER A 210 -9.38 -23.46 -19.20
C SER A 210 -10.09 -22.10 -19.23
N SER A 211 -10.91 -21.79 -18.22
CA SER A 211 -11.68 -20.53 -18.15
C SER A 211 -11.06 -19.53 -17.18
N ASN A 212 -10.74 -18.33 -17.66
CA ASN A 212 -10.16 -17.26 -16.86
C ASN A 212 -11.07 -16.82 -15.70
N LEU A 213 -12.39 -16.74 -15.93
CA LEU A 213 -13.34 -16.34 -14.89
C LEU A 213 -13.42 -17.40 -13.78
N ILE A 214 -13.48 -18.67 -14.16
CA ILE A 214 -13.51 -19.79 -13.20
C ILE A 214 -12.17 -19.86 -12.46
N GLY A 215 -11.05 -19.71 -13.17
CA GLY A 215 -9.72 -19.65 -12.56
C GLY A 215 -9.61 -18.52 -11.53
N PHE A 216 -10.13 -17.33 -11.84
CA PHE A 216 -10.17 -16.20 -10.91
C PHE A 216 -11.04 -16.47 -9.68
N LEU A 217 -12.27 -16.95 -9.86
CA LEU A 217 -13.18 -17.24 -8.74
C LEU A 217 -12.66 -18.37 -7.85
N CYS A 218 -12.13 -19.44 -8.46
CA CYS A 218 -11.48 -20.53 -7.72
C CYS A 218 -10.24 -20.03 -6.97
N GLY A 219 -9.43 -19.17 -7.60
CA GLY A 219 -8.27 -18.57 -6.95
C GLY A 219 -8.66 -17.70 -5.76
N LEU A 220 -9.72 -16.90 -5.89
CA LEU A 220 -10.24 -16.05 -4.81
C LEU A 220 -10.67 -16.90 -3.60
N ILE A 221 -11.44 -17.96 -3.84
CA ILE A 221 -11.91 -18.87 -2.79
C ILE A 221 -10.71 -19.61 -2.16
N PHE A 222 -9.78 -20.10 -2.97
CA PHE A 222 -8.59 -20.82 -2.51
C PHE A 222 -7.71 -19.95 -1.61
N VAL A 223 -7.31 -18.78 -2.09
CA VAL A 223 -6.38 -17.90 -1.39
C VAL A 223 -7.01 -17.34 -0.11
N ILE A 224 -8.24 -16.83 -0.18
CA ILE A 224 -8.92 -16.28 1.01
C ILE A 224 -9.26 -17.40 2.01
N GLY A 225 -9.79 -18.52 1.54
CA GLY A 225 -10.17 -19.65 2.39
C GLY A 225 -8.98 -20.21 3.16
N ILE A 226 -7.86 -20.49 2.47
CA ILE A 226 -6.66 -20.98 3.13
C ILE A 226 -6.05 -19.92 4.04
N ALA A 227 -6.02 -18.65 3.65
CA ALA A 227 -5.50 -17.58 4.51
C ALA A 227 -6.27 -17.46 5.83
N LEU A 228 -7.61 -17.62 5.80
CA LEU A 228 -8.45 -17.61 7.01
C LEU A 228 -8.24 -18.85 7.87
N ILE A 229 -8.13 -20.04 7.26
CA ILE A 229 -7.82 -21.28 8.01
C ILE A 229 -6.45 -21.15 8.70
N LEU A 230 -5.44 -20.68 7.97
CA LEU A 230 -4.10 -20.45 8.52
C LEU A 230 -4.11 -19.40 9.62
N TYR A 231 -4.93 -18.34 9.50
CA TYR A 231 -5.11 -17.33 10.54
C TYR A 231 -5.70 -17.94 11.82
N GLU A 232 -6.74 -18.77 11.71
CA GLU A 232 -7.33 -19.48 12.86
C GLU A 232 -6.33 -20.42 13.54
N ILE A 233 -5.48 -21.10 12.75
CA ILE A 233 -4.39 -21.94 13.29
C ILE A 233 -3.36 -21.05 14.01
N HIS A 234 -2.98 -19.92 13.41
CA HIS A 234 -2.06 -18.95 13.98
C HIS A 234 -2.53 -18.45 15.36
N LEU A 235 -3.84 -18.17 15.51
CA LEU A 235 -4.40 -17.69 16.77
C LEU A 235 -4.28 -18.70 17.91
N ARG A 236 -4.18 -20.00 17.59
CA ARG A 236 -4.05 -21.09 18.57
C ARG A 236 -2.60 -21.32 19.04
N ILE A 237 -1.61 -20.74 18.35
CA ILE A 237 -0.19 -20.93 18.67
C ILE A 237 0.36 -19.65 19.34
N PRO A 238 0.66 -19.67 20.66
CA PRO A 238 1.05 -18.47 21.42
C PRO A 238 2.27 -17.73 20.87
N LEU A 239 3.25 -18.47 20.33
CA LEU A 239 4.47 -17.91 19.75
C LEU A 239 4.19 -17.13 18.46
N LEU A 240 3.29 -17.65 17.60
CA LEU A 240 2.88 -17.00 16.35
C LEU A 240 1.99 -15.79 16.62
N LYS A 241 1.18 -15.81 17.69
CA LYS A 241 0.38 -14.66 18.12
C LYS A 241 1.25 -13.46 18.49
N PHE A 242 2.35 -13.69 19.18
CA PHE A 242 3.31 -12.65 19.53
C PHE A 242 4.04 -12.09 18.29
N LEU A 243 4.58 -12.98 17.44
CA LEU A 243 5.35 -12.60 16.25
C LEU A 243 4.54 -11.83 15.19
N PHE A 244 3.26 -12.16 15.02
CA PHE A 244 2.44 -11.60 13.92
C PHE A 244 1.41 -10.56 14.36
N SER A 245 1.01 -10.51 15.64
CA SER A 245 0.05 -9.48 16.12
C SER A 245 0.70 -8.39 16.98
N GLY A 246 1.97 -8.55 17.38
CA GLY A 246 2.66 -7.62 18.28
C GLY A 246 2.04 -7.51 19.68
N LYS A 247 1.00 -8.28 19.98
CA LYS A 247 0.35 -8.30 21.29
C LYS A 247 1.08 -9.30 22.18
N PRO A 248 1.64 -8.87 23.34
CA PRO A 248 2.19 -9.81 24.30
C PRO A 248 1.10 -10.79 24.74
N PRO A 249 1.45 -12.07 25.01
CA PRO A 249 0.50 -12.99 25.61
C PRO A 249 0.03 -12.37 26.92
N VAL A 250 -1.27 -12.14 27.05
CA VAL A 250 -1.86 -11.69 28.31
C VAL A 250 -1.52 -12.77 29.33
N LYS A 251 -0.56 -12.46 30.21
CA LYS A 251 -0.27 -13.29 31.37
C LYS A 251 -1.59 -13.36 32.12
N ARG A 252 -2.14 -14.58 32.23
CA ARG A 252 -3.36 -14.83 33.00
C ARG A 252 -2.97 -14.60 34.46
N GLU A 253 -3.00 -13.35 34.91
CA GLU A 253 -2.83 -13.04 36.32
C GLU A 253 -3.99 -13.68 37.09
N ASN A 254 -3.62 -14.37 38.15
CA ASN A 254 -4.47 -15.20 38.97
C ASN A 254 -5.70 -14.43 39.44
N ARG A 255 -6.87 -14.69 38.85
CA ARG A 255 -8.16 -14.60 39.56
C ARG A 255 -8.25 -15.76 40.54
N ALA A 256 -7.40 -15.71 41.57
CA ALA A 256 -7.44 -16.55 42.76
C ALA A 256 -6.79 -15.78 43.91
N ALA A 257 -7.26 -14.56 44.14
CA ALA A 257 -7.14 -13.84 45.39
C ALA A 257 -8.14 -12.68 45.34
N ILE A 258 -8.91 -12.53 46.42
CA ILE A 258 -9.95 -11.51 46.67
C ILE A 258 -11.35 -11.91 46.19
N GLY A 259 -12.11 -12.50 47.11
CA GLY A 259 -13.55 -12.70 47.06
C GLY A 259 -13.98 -14.02 47.67
#